data_AF-A0A8J1J9H3-F1
#
_entry.id   AF-A0A8J1J9H3-F1
#
_cell.length_a   1.000
_cell.length_b   1.000
_cell.length_c   1.000
_cell.angle_alpha   90.00
_cell.angle_beta   90.00
_cell.angle_gamma   90.00
#
_symmetry.space_group_name_H-M   'P 1'
#
loop_
_entity.id
_entity.type
_entity.pdbx_description
1 polymer ?
#
loop_
_entity_poly.entity_id
_entity_poly.type
_entity_poly.pdbx_seq_one_letter_code
_entity_poly.pdbx_strand_id
1 'polypeptide(L)'
;MAEGHLPFSKLPKQKLIQKITTGPIPSLPSRGNWSDEFRFFISECLQRDPGRRPSARQLLTHPFIAELRGERGVQRNIAQHLHRGRGTAHSHYSSCDAQTVTIYCSHSYNILLLSYIQYHSITKATKNKD
;
A
#
# COMPACT_ATOMS: atom_id res chain seq x y z
N MET A 1 -7.87 8.31 -3.30
CA MET A 1 -7.71 7.95 -4.72
C MET A 1 -8.94 8.37 -5.52
N ALA A 2 -10.11 7.72 -5.41
CA ALA A 2 -11.30 8.10 -6.18
C ALA A 2 -11.86 9.49 -5.82
N GLU A 3 -12.15 9.74 -4.54
CA GLU A 3 -12.73 11.02 -4.09
C GLU A 3 -11.70 12.01 -3.53
N GLY A 4 -10.41 11.65 -3.53
CA GLY A 4 -9.36 12.45 -2.89
C GLY A 4 -9.34 12.42 -1.35
N HIS A 5 -10.42 11.98 -0.68
CA HIS A 5 -10.47 11.82 0.78
C HIS A 5 -11.00 10.44 1.21
N LEU A 6 -10.78 10.07 2.48
CA LEU A 6 -11.35 8.86 3.06
C LEU A 6 -12.84 9.03 3.37
N PRO A 7 -13.65 7.95 3.36
CA PRO A 7 -14.99 7.96 3.91
C PRO A 7 -14.98 8.46 5.36
N PHE A 8 -15.95 9.30 5.72
CA PHE A 8 -16.11 9.84 7.08
C PHE A 8 -14.94 10.68 7.63
N SER A 9 -14.03 11.16 6.77
CA SER A 9 -12.84 11.93 7.14
C SER A 9 -13.10 13.19 8.00
N LYS A 10 -14.32 13.74 7.94
CA LYS A 10 -14.73 14.93 8.71
C LYS A 10 -15.31 14.61 10.10
N LEU A 11 -15.48 13.33 10.45
CA LEU A 11 -16.07 12.94 11.74
C LEU A 11 -15.03 12.93 12.87
N PRO A 12 -15.41 13.28 14.10
CA PRO A 12 -14.59 13.03 15.28
C PRO A 12 -14.28 11.53 15.45
N LYS A 13 -13.10 11.20 16.00
CA LYS A 13 -12.59 9.82 16.13
C LYS A 13 -13.62 8.84 16.69
N GLN A 14 -14.33 9.22 17.76
CA GLN A 14 -15.35 8.37 18.38
C GLN A 14 -16.48 8.01 17.41
N LYS A 15 -17.02 8.98 16.67
CA LYS A 15 -18.08 8.75 15.67
C LYS A 15 -17.57 7.99 14.45
N LEU A 16 -16.31 8.20 14.06
CA LEU A 16 -15.66 7.44 12.99
C LEU A 16 -15.58 5.95 13.33
N ILE A 17 -15.10 5.60 14.53
CA ILE A 17 -15.00 4.21 15.00
C ILE A 17 -16.39 3.56 14.99
N GLN A 18 -17.41 4.26 15.51
CA GLN A 18 -18.78 3.76 15.48
C GLN A 18 -19.25 3.50 14.04
N LYS A 19 -19.04 4.44 13.10
CA LYS A 19 -19.43 4.25 11.69
C LYS A 19 -18.71 3.07 11.02
N ILE A 20 -17.44 2.85 11.30
CA ILE A 20 -16.69 1.70 10.75
C ILE A 20 -17.17 0.38 11.36
N THR A 21 -17.45 0.37 12.67
CA THR A 21 -17.77 -0.86 13.40
C THR A 21 -19.24 -1.26 13.34
N THR A 22 -20.18 -0.33 13.22
CA THR A 22 -21.62 -0.66 13.24
C THR A 22 -22.42 -0.02 12.12
N GLY A 23 -21.79 0.89 11.37
CA GLY A 23 -22.44 1.55 10.25
C GLY A 23 -22.56 0.65 9.02
N PRO A 24 -23.36 1.10 8.03
CA PRO A 24 -23.42 0.45 6.74
C PRO A 24 -22.06 0.51 6.04
N ILE A 25 -21.80 -0.47 5.17
CA ILE A 25 -20.60 -0.51 4.33
C ILE A 25 -20.58 0.76 3.45
N PRO A 26 -19.49 1.53 3.44
CA PRO A 26 -19.40 2.69 2.58
C PRO A 26 -19.35 2.26 1.11
N SER A 27 -20.05 2.98 0.25
CA SER A 27 -20.04 2.79 -1.20
C SER A 27 -19.67 4.09 -1.90
N LEU A 28 -19.22 3.99 -3.16
CA LEU A 28 -19.02 5.19 -4.00
C LEU A 28 -20.35 5.94 -4.18
N PRO A 29 -20.34 7.29 -4.14
CA PRO A 29 -21.54 8.07 -4.34
C PRO A 29 -22.02 7.96 -5.78
N SER A 30 -23.32 8.11 -5.99
CA SER A 30 -23.92 8.11 -7.32
C SER A 30 -23.54 9.35 -8.16
N ARG A 31 -22.99 10.40 -7.54
CA ARG A 31 -22.63 11.67 -8.22
C ARG A 31 -21.27 11.65 -8.93
N GLY A 32 -20.72 10.48 -9.24
CA GLY A 32 -19.46 10.34 -9.98
C GLY A 32 -19.63 9.44 -11.20
N ASN A 33 -18.91 9.76 -12.27
CA ASN A 33 -18.86 8.93 -13.48
C ASN A 33 -17.91 7.75 -13.25
N TRP A 34 -18.31 6.84 -12.36
CA TRP A 34 -17.60 5.61 -12.04
C TRP A 34 -18.17 4.46 -12.85
N SER A 35 -17.29 3.63 -13.45
CA SER A 35 -17.75 2.44 -14.17
C SER A 35 -18.34 1.41 -13.21
N ASP A 36 -19.25 0.57 -13.70
CA ASP A 36 -19.89 -0.45 -12.87
C ASP A 36 -18.87 -1.50 -12.41
N GLU A 37 -17.86 -1.81 -13.21
CA GLU A 37 -16.75 -2.70 -12.83
C GLU A 37 -15.94 -2.11 -11.67
N PHE A 38 -15.74 -0.79 -11.65
CA PHE A 38 -15.06 -0.14 -10.54
C PHE A 38 -15.90 -0.18 -9.26
N ARG A 39 -17.22 0.07 -9.38
CA ARG A 39 -18.14 0.01 -8.25
C ARG A 39 -18.20 -1.41 -7.68
N PHE A 40 -18.23 -2.42 -8.55
CA PHE A 40 -18.23 -3.83 -8.18
C PHE A 40 -16.92 -4.23 -7.48
N PHE A 41 -15.76 -3.82 -8.02
CA PHE A 41 -14.46 -4.05 -7.40
C PHE A 41 -14.39 -3.50 -5.96
N ILE A 42 -14.90 -2.28 -5.75
CA ILE A 42 -14.93 -1.65 -4.42
C ILE A 42 -15.87 -2.40 -3.48
N SER A 43 -17.04 -2.87 -3.94
CA SER A 43 -17.93 -3.67 -3.08
C SER A 43 -17.31 -4.98 -2.63
N GLU A 44 -16.53 -5.64 -3.49
CA GLU A 44 -15.80 -6.87 -3.14
C GLU A 44 -14.70 -6.61 -2.11
N CYS A 45 -14.03 -5.46 -2.20
CA CYS A 45 -13.01 -5.07 -1.21
C CYS A 45 -13.62 -4.75 0.17
N LEU A 46 -14.81 -4.13 0.18
CA LEU A 46 -15.44 -3.59 1.39
C LEU A 46 -16.43 -4.57 2.06
N GLN A 47 -16.18 -5.88 1.93
CA GLN A 47 -16.98 -6.90 2.60
C GLN A 47 -16.82 -6.84 4.12
N ARG A 48 -17.96 -6.81 4.82
CA ARG A 48 -18.05 -6.75 6.29
C ARG A 48 -17.57 -8.04 6.94
N ASP A 49 -18.00 -9.16 6.39
CA ASP A 49 -17.58 -10.49 6.79
C ASP A 49 -16.20 -10.80 6.19
N PRO A 50 -15.14 -10.98 7.01
CA PRO A 50 -13.82 -11.33 6.51
C PRO A 50 -13.79 -12.63 5.70
N GLY A 51 -14.66 -13.61 6.01
CA GLY A 51 -14.72 -14.89 5.31
C GLY A 51 -15.29 -14.78 3.88
N ARG A 52 -16.07 -13.72 3.62
CA ARG A 52 -16.59 -13.40 2.27
C ARG A 52 -15.67 -12.48 1.49
N ARG A 53 -14.65 -11.88 2.12
CA ARG A 53 -13.74 -10.96 1.45
C ARG A 53 -12.78 -11.76 0.55
N PRO A 54 -12.76 -11.49 -0.77
CA PRO A 54 -11.82 -12.17 -1.64
C PRO A 54 -10.37 -11.86 -1.25
N SER A 55 -9.51 -12.86 -1.39
CA SER A 55 -8.06 -12.68 -1.24
C SER A 55 -7.49 -11.74 -2.31
N ALA A 56 -6.31 -11.17 -2.07
CA ALA A 56 -5.63 -10.35 -3.07
C ALA A 56 -5.46 -11.09 -4.41
N ARG A 57 -5.15 -12.39 -4.38
CA ARG A 57 -5.01 -13.22 -5.59
C ARG A 57 -6.32 -13.32 -6.38
N GLN A 58 -7.47 -13.39 -5.72
CA GLN A 58 -8.78 -13.39 -6.36
C GLN A 58 -9.16 -11.99 -6.87
N LEU A 59 -8.82 -10.93 -6.15
CA LEU A 59 -9.07 -9.56 -6.59
C LEU A 59 -8.27 -9.20 -7.85
N LEU A 60 -7.08 -9.77 -8.04
CA LEU A 60 -6.28 -9.58 -9.25
C LEU A 60 -6.94 -10.16 -10.51
N THR A 61 -7.83 -11.15 -10.37
CA THR A 61 -8.59 -11.72 -11.50
C THR A 61 -9.89 -10.97 -11.78
N HIS A 62 -10.24 -9.96 -10.99
CA HIS A 62 -11.45 -9.17 -11.19
C HIS A 62 -11.37 -8.33 -12.48
N PRO A 63 -12.45 -8.19 -13.29
CA PRO A 63 -12.41 -7.50 -14.59
C PRO A 63 -11.81 -6.08 -14.53
N PHE A 64 -12.14 -5.30 -13.49
CA PHE A 64 -11.56 -3.98 -13.25
C PHE A 64 -10.02 -3.94 -13.26
N ILE A 65 -9.36 -5.02 -12.83
CA ILE A 65 -7.90 -5.14 -12.79
C ILE A 65 -7.37 -5.98 -13.95
N ALA A 66 -8.01 -7.10 -14.26
CA ALA A 66 -7.56 -8.05 -15.27
C ALA A 66 -7.66 -7.51 -16.70
N GLU A 67 -8.64 -6.66 -16.98
CA GLU A 67 -8.88 -6.10 -18.32
C GLU A 67 -8.31 -4.70 -18.52
N LEU A 68 -7.35 -4.29 -17.68
CA LEU A 68 -6.72 -2.98 -17.75
C LEU A 68 -6.04 -2.76 -19.12
N ARG A 69 -6.43 -1.67 -19.78
CA ARG A 69 -5.84 -1.23 -21.04
C ARG A 69 -5.06 0.07 -20.83
N GLY A 70 -3.97 0.23 -21.56
CA GLY A 70 -3.22 1.49 -21.58
C GLY A 70 -2.37 1.76 -20.34
N GLU A 71 -2.00 0.73 -19.57
CA GLU A 71 -1.14 0.83 -18.37
C GLU A 71 0.11 1.69 -18.63
N ARG A 72 0.84 1.42 -19.72
CA ARG A 72 2.04 2.19 -20.12
C ARG A 72 1.76 3.69 -20.25
N GLY A 73 0.59 4.04 -20.79
CA GLY A 73 0.16 5.44 -20.92
C GLY A 73 -0.11 6.07 -19.55
N VAL A 74 -0.80 5.35 -18.67
CA VAL A 74 -1.06 5.78 -17.30
C VAL A 74 0.24 5.97 -16.51
N GLN A 75 1.17 5.00 -16.58
CA GLN A 75 2.48 5.09 -15.94
C GLN A 75 3.27 6.31 -16.40
N ARG A 76 3.32 6.56 -17.73
CA ARG A 76 3.96 7.76 -18.30
C ARG A 76 3.31 9.05 -17.78
N ASN A 77 1.98 9.10 -17.73
CA ASN A 77 1.25 10.28 -17.26
C ASN A 77 1.54 10.55 -15.78
N ILE A 78 1.58 9.50 -14.94
CA ILE A 78 1.94 9.60 -13.52
C ILE A 78 3.38 10.10 -13.39
N ALA A 79 4.34 9.51 -14.11
CA ALA A 79 5.74 9.93 -14.08
C ALA A 79 5.88 11.41 -14.48
N GLN A 80 5.23 11.83 -15.56
CA GLN A 80 5.25 13.23 -16.01
C GLN A 80 4.65 14.19 -14.97
N HIS A 81 3.54 13.82 -14.33
CA HIS A 81 2.93 14.64 -13.28
C HIS A 81 3.87 14.80 -12.07
N LEU A 82 4.52 13.70 -11.65
CA LEU A 82 5.50 13.74 -10.56
C LEU A 82 6.71 14.61 -10.91
N HIS A 83 7.18 14.60 -12.16
CA HIS A 83 8.26 15.49 -12.60
C HIS A 83 7.85 16.97 -12.57
N ARG A 84 6.61 17.30 -12.96
CA ARG A 84 6.08 18.67 -12.91
C ARG A 84 5.87 19.18 -11.49
N GLY A 85 5.48 18.30 -10.57
CA GLY A 85 5.25 18.64 -9.16
C GLY A 85 6.51 18.91 -8.33
N ARG A 86 7.72 18.67 -8.87
CA ARG A 86 9.00 18.90 -8.16
C ARG A 86 9.47 20.37 -8.14
N GLY A 87 8.69 21.31 -8.69
CA GLY A 87 9.09 22.72 -8.81
C GLY A 87 8.70 23.65 -7.66
N THR A 88 7.82 23.27 -6.73
CA THR A 88 7.30 24.20 -5.70
C THR A 88 6.91 23.52 -4.38
N ALA A 89 7.84 22.81 -3.74
CA ALA A 89 7.61 22.37 -2.36
C ALA A 89 8.90 22.55 -1.54
N HIS A 90 9.08 23.77 -1.06
CA HIS A 90 9.87 24.01 0.15
C HIS A 90 9.26 23.15 1.27
N SER A 91 9.99 22.10 1.64
CA SER A 91 10.31 21.73 3.01
C SER A 91 9.39 22.33 4.09
N HIS A 92 8.26 21.68 4.33
CA HIS A 92 7.62 21.73 5.65
C HIS A 92 7.06 20.36 6.07
N TYR A 93 7.76 19.29 5.65
CA TYR A 93 7.70 18.02 6.37
C TYR A 93 8.83 18.05 7.38
N SER A 94 8.46 18.16 8.67
CA SER A 94 9.37 18.19 9.80
C SER A 94 10.45 17.10 9.68
N SER A 95 11.69 17.56 9.81
CA SER A 95 12.96 16.84 9.65
C SER A 95 13.23 15.73 10.69
N CYS A 96 12.24 14.99 11.18
CA CYS A 96 12.46 13.98 12.23
C CYS A 96 12.47 12.50 11.77
N ASP A 97 11.99 12.13 10.58
CA ASP A 97 11.83 10.69 10.26
C ASP A 97 12.44 10.17 8.95
N ALA A 98 13.15 11.00 8.18
CA ALA A 98 13.84 10.55 6.96
C ALA A 98 15.16 9.79 7.23
N GLN A 99 15.77 9.98 8.40
CA GLN A 99 16.98 9.24 8.78
C GLN A 99 16.67 7.78 9.18
N THR A 100 15.50 7.53 9.77
CA THR A 100 15.11 6.21 10.28
C THR A 100 14.99 5.17 9.16
N VAL A 101 14.31 5.49 8.05
CA VAL A 101 14.06 4.53 6.96
C VAL A 101 15.34 4.13 6.22
N THR A 102 16.26 5.07 6.03
CA THR A 102 17.54 4.81 5.34
C THR A 102 18.50 4.00 6.22
N ILE A 103 18.49 4.24 7.54
CA ILE A 103 19.27 3.43 8.49
C ILE A 103 18.78 1.99 8.53
N TYR A 104 17.46 1.73 8.59
CA TYR A 104 16.93 0.36 8.58
C TYR A 104 17.26 -0.40 7.29
N CYS A 105 17.25 0.27 6.14
CA CYS A 105 17.62 -0.35 4.86
C CYS A 105 19.09 -0.77 4.87
N SER A 106 20.00 0.10 5.32
CA SER A 106 21.44 -0.22 5.38
C SER A 106 21.80 -1.21 6.50
N HIS A 107 21.16 -1.14 7.67
CA HIS A 107 21.41 -2.06 8.79
C HIS A 107 20.90 -3.48 8.50
N SER A 108 19.76 -3.63 7.81
CA SER A 108 19.20 -4.97 7.55
C SER A 108 20.06 -5.77 6.58
N TYR A 109 20.60 -5.14 5.52
CA TYR A 109 21.56 -5.81 4.63
C TYR A 109 22.90 -6.12 5.31
N ASN A 110 23.35 -5.29 6.26
CA ASN A 110 24.60 -5.53 7.00
C ASN A 110 24.45 -6.62 8.08
N ILE A 111 23.33 -6.66 8.82
CA ILE A 111 23.05 -7.69 9.83
C ILE A 111 22.87 -9.07 9.19
N LEU A 112 22.23 -9.14 8.02
CA LEU A 112 22.11 -10.41 7.28
C LEU A 112 23.47 -10.87 6.73
N LEU A 113 24.34 -9.96 6.29
CA LEU A 113 25.69 -10.32 5.85
C LEU A 113 26.59 -10.76 7.01
N LEU A 114 26.52 -10.08 8.17
CA LEU A 114 27.31 -10.45 9.35
C LEU A 114 26.84 -11.77 9.98
N SER A 115 25.54 -12.05 10.00
CA SER A 115 25.04 -13.36 10.42
C SER A 115 25.42 -14.48 9.43
N TYR A 116 25.42 -14.21 8.13
CA TYR A 116 25.90 -15.16 7.11
C TYR A 116 27.41 -15.45 7.23
N ILE A 117 28.24 -14.42 7.44
CA ILE A 117 29.68 -14.57 7.63
C ILE A 117 30.00 -15.30 8.95
N GLN A 118 29.26 -14.99 10.03
CA GLN A 118 29.43 -15.67 11.32
C GLN A 118 29.02 -17.15 11.22
N TYR A 119 27.91 -17.47 10.54
CA TYR A 119 27.46 -18.84 10.33
C TYR A 119 28.47 -19.68 9.53
N HIS A 120 29.08 -19.08 8.49
CA HIS A 120 30.09 -19.76 7.69
C HIS A 120 31.45 -19.93 8.42
N SER A 121 31.76 -19.05 9.37
CA SER A 121 32.97 -19.18 10.20
C SER A 121 32.83 -20.29 11.26
N ILE A 122 31.63 -20.47 11.83
CA ILE A 122 31.34 -21.54 12.81
C ILE A 122 31.33 -22.92 12.14
N THR A 123 30.81 -23.04 10.92
CA THR A 123 30.73 -24.33 10.19
C THR A 123 32.06 -24.82 9.62
N LYS A 124 33.06 -23.94 9.45
CA LYS A 124 34.42 -24.35 9.09
C LYS A 124 35.25 -24.83 10.28
N ALA A 125 34.89 -24.46 11.51
CA ALA A 125 35.59 -24.87 12.72
C ALA A 125 35.25 -26.30 13.19
N THR A 126 34.17 -26.90 12.70
CA THR A 126 33.72 -28.25 13.10
C THR A 126 34.10 -29.37 12.13
N LYS A 127 34.84 -29.07 11.05
CA LYS A 127 35.29 -30.05 10.03
C LYS A 127 36.79 -30.34 10.03
N ASN A 128 37.52 -29.94 11.09
CA ASN A 128 38.94 -30.25 11.22
C ASN A 128 39.25 -30.77 12.64
N LYS A 129 38.49 -31.79 13.04
CA LYS A 129 38.75 -32.61 14.22
C LYS A 129 38.22 -34.02 13.95
N ASP A 130 38.84 -34.66 12.97
CA ASP A 130 38.98 -36.11 12.84
C ASP A 130 40.34 -36.36 12.20
#